data_AF-A0A9E2TTS5-F1
#
_entry.id   AF-A0A9E2TTS5-F1
#
_cell.length_a   1.000
_cell.length_b   1.000
_cell.length_c   1.000
_cell.angle_alpha   90.00
_cell.angle_beta   90.00
_cell.angle_gamma   90.00
#
_symmetry.space_group_name_H-M   'P 1'
#
loop_
_entity.id
_entity.type
_entity.pdbx_description
1 polymer ?
#
loop_
_entity_poly.entity_id
_entity_poly.type
_entity_poly.pdbx_seq_one_letter_code
_entity_poly.pdbx_strand_id
1 'polypeptide(L)'
;MSAFTGSLRLATGEAPSKPQGVLAKIHQALQPSLNEMFFTSRLVLVEGLEDVAYLSSYLHLLNKWDQYRRSGCHIVPVNGKSEMLRPLVIAKHIGIPTFVVFDSDADEQDPGKRAKHEKDNKALLALLGKANENPLPTTSLWGPGFVMWRSNIGALIRAEIGAADWSAFQAKADKQYGHAGGLRKNTLHIGFCLAQAWESGKSSPSLERLCNEILNPAVTVQ
;
A
#
# COMPACT_ATOMS: atom_id res chain seq x y z
N MET A 1 -12.82 23.01 -0.25
CA MET A 1 -12.26 23.08 1.11
C MET A 1 -13.25 22.59 2.18
N SER A 2 -14.45 23.16 2.33
CA SER A 2 -15.40 22.75 3.39
C SER A 2 -15.72 21.23 3.44
N ALA A 3 -16.04 20.61 2.29
CA ALA A 3 -16.34 19.17 2.20
C ALA A 3 -15.13 18.26 2.52
N PHE A 4 -13.94 18.62 2.02
CA PHE A 4 -12.69 17.91 2.30
C PHE A 4 -12.35 17.94 3.79
N THR A 5 -12.45 19.12 4.40
CA THR A 5 -12.25 19.32 5.83
C THR A 5 -13.29 18.56 6.67
N GLY A 6 -14.55 18.51 6.22
CA GLY A 6 -15.60 17.71 6.83
C GLY A 6 -15.31 16.21 6.80
N SER A 7 -14.86 15.69 5.67
CA SER A 7 -14.54 14.25 5.52
C SER A 7 -13.34 13.83 6.37
N LEU A 8 -12.30 14.67 6.44
CA LEU A 8 -11.18 14.45 7.35
C LEU A 8 -11.63 14.44 8.81
N ARG A 9 -12.48 15.40 9.22
CA ARG A 9 -13.02 15.46 10.58
C ARG A 9 -13.85 14.21 10.93
N LEU A 10 -14.69 13.74 10.00
CA LEU A 10 -15.48 12.53 10.18
C LEU A 10 -14.59 11.28 10.34
N ALA A 11 -13.49 11.20 9.58
CA ALA A 11 -12.58 10.07 9.63
C ALA A 11 -11.67 10.06 10.87
N THR A 12 -11.15 11.23 11.29
CA THR A 12 -10.16 11.29 12.37
C THR A 12 -10.76 11.64 13.74
N GLY A 13 -11.98 12.17 13.78
CA GLY A 13 -12.60 12.71 15.00
C GLY A 13 -11.96 14.01 15.51
N GLU A 14 -10.96 14.55 14.81
CA GLU A 14 -10.20 15.71 15.26
C GLU A 14 -10.73 17.02 14.65
N ALA A 15 -10.63 18.11 15.42
CA ALA A 15 -10.93 19.43 14.90
C ALA A 15 -9.99 19.75 13.73
N PRO A 16 -10.52 20.26 12.61
CA PRO A 16 -9.70 20.52 11.44
C PRO A 16 -8.62 21.57 11.75
N SER A 17 -7.42 21.32 11.26
CA SER A 17 -6.31 22.28 11.33
C SER A 17 -6.74 23.62 10.72
N LYS A 18 -6.10 24.73 11.11
CA LYS A 18 -6.31 26.02 10.44
C LYS A 18 -6.27 25.84 8.92
N PRO A 19 -7.15 26.49 8.12
CA PRO A 19 -7.24 26.27 6.67
C PRO A 19 -5.89 26.32 5.94
N GLN A 20 -4.97 27.19 6.39
CA GLN A 20 -3.61 27.30 5.86
C GLN A 20 -2.77 26.03 6.08
N GLY A 21 -2.90 25.38 7.23
CA GLY A 21 -2.20 24.11 7.52
C GLY A 21 -2.75 22.95 6.71
N VAL A 22 -4.07 22.92 6.46
CA VAL A 22 -4.68 21.96 5.53
C VAL A 22 -4.18 22.22 4.10
N LEU A 23 -4.13 23.48 3.66
CA LEU A 23 -3.60 23.85 2.34
C LEU A 23 -2.12 23.47 2.18
N ALA A 24 -1.27 23.69 3.19
CA ALA A 24 0.14 23.29 3.17
C ALA A 24 0.28 21.77 3.01
N LYS A 25 -0.54 21.01 3.73
CA LYS A 25 -0.61 19.54 3.63
C LYS A 25 -1.16 19.05 2.30
N ILE A 26 -2.10 19.78 1.69
CA ILE A 26 -2.57 19.52 0.33
C ILE A 26 -1.45 19.83 -0.67
N HIS A 27 -0.75 20.94 -0.54
CA HIS A 27 0.36 21.29 -1.43
C HIS A 27 1.49 20.25 -1.37
N GLN A 28 1.79 19.70 -0.18
CA GLN A 28 2.68 18.54 -0.05
C GLN A 28 2.12 17.30 -0.75
N ALA A 29 0.82 17.08 -0.69
CA ALA A 29 0.15 16.02 -1.45
C ALA A 29 0.13 16.28 -2.98
N LEU A 30 0.36 17.52 -3.43
CA LEU A 30 0.51 17.87 -4.85
C LEU A 30 1.97 17.78 -5.33
N GLN A 31 2.84 17.09 -4.60
CA GLN A 31 4.20 16.77 -5.06
C GLN A 31 4.13 15.87 -6.32
N PRO A 32 5.14 15.93 -7.23
CA PRO A 32 5.05 15.32 -8.56
C PRO A 32 4.63 13.85 -8.59
N SER A 33 5.13 13.02 -7.68
CA SER A 33 4.81 11.58 -7.63
C SER A 33 3.34 11.30 -7.27
N LEU A 34 2.73 12.18 -6.46
CA LEU A 34 1.34 12.03 -6.07
C LEU A 34 0.41 12.71 -7.07
N ASN A 35 0.88 13.71 -7.84
CA ASN A 35 0.12 14.29 -8.96
C ASN A 35 -0.26 13.26 -10.03
N GLU A 36 0.50 12.17 -10.15
CA GLU A 36 0.17 11.07 -11.06
C GLU A 36 -1.24 10.48 -10.77
N MET A 37 -1.73 10.61 -9.53
CA MET A 37 -3.08 10.16 -9.17
C MET A 37 -4.20 10.87 -9.96
N PHE A 38 -3.98 12.08 -10.47
CA PHE A 38 -5.02 12.83 -11.21
C PHE A 38 -5.15 12.40 -12.66
N PHE A 39 -4.18 11.63 -13.18
CA PHE A 39 -4.14 11.20 -14.58
C PHE A 39 -4.52 9.72 -14.76
N THR A 40 -4.77 9.00 -13.67
CA THR A 40 -5.14 7.59 -13.73
C THR A 40 -6.65 7.39 -13.85
N SER A 41 -7.05 6.34 -14.58
CA SER A 41 -8.45 5.91 -14.61
C SER A 41 -8.82 5.08 -13.37
N ARG A 42 -7.82 4.44 -12.76
CA ARG A 42 -7.96 3.64 -11.54
C ARG A 42 -6.72 3.81 -10.67
N LEU A 43 -6.91 4.22 -9.43
CA LEU A 43 -5.82 4.51 -8.51
C LEU A 43 -5.55 3.30 -7.62
N VAL A 44 -4.28 2.95 -7.41
CA VAL A 44 -3.87 2.02 -6.35
C VAL A 44 -2.97 2.80 -5.39
N LEU A 45 -3.45 3.07 -4.19
CA LEU A 45 -2.66 3.72 -3.14
C LEU A 45 -1.91 2.67 -2.33
N VAL A 46 -0.61 2.86 -2.17
CA VAL A 46 0.26 2.02 -1.34
C VAL A 46 1.08 2.89 -0.39
N GLU A 47 1.64 2.30 0.68
CA GLU A 47 2.39 3.09 1.66
C GLU A 47 3.70 3.62 1.10
N GLY A 48 4.46 2.79 0.40
CA GLY A 48 5.80 3.15 -0.02
C GLY A 48 6.31 2.41 -1.26
N LEU A 49 7.56 2.71 -1.61
CA LEU A 49 8.24 2.13 -2.77
C LEU A 49 8.47 0.62 -2.64
N GLU A 50 8.50 0.10 -1.42
CA GLU A 50 8.56 -1.34 -1.14
C GLU A 50 7.33 -2.06 -1.70
N ASP A 51 6.13 -1.53 -1.48
CA ASP A 51 4.88 -2.11 -2.01
C ASP A 51 4.86 -2.06 -3.55
N VAL A 52 5.29 -0.94 -4.13
CA VAL A 52 5.42 -0.78 -5.58
C VAL A 52 6.35 -1.85 -6.15
N ALA A 53 7.46 -2.14 -5.46
CA ALA A 53 8.40 -3.16 -5.88
C ALA A 53 7.79 -4.57 -5.88
N TYR A 54 7.07 -4.94 -4.82
CA TYR A 54 6.39 -6.23 -4.76
C TYR A 54 5.34 -6.37 -5.86
N LEU A 55 4.47 -5.37 -6.01
CA LEU A 55 3.37 -5.38 -6.97
C LEU A 55 3.86 -5.40 -8.43
N SER A 56 4.78 -4.50 -8.80
CA SER A 56 5.31 -4.45 -10.16
C SER A 56 6.03 -5.74 -10.53
N SER A 57 6.85 -6.28 -9.62
CA SER A 57 7.54 -7.55 -9.83
C SER A 57 6.54 -8.70 -10.04
N TYR A 58 5.49 -8.80 -9.23
CA TYR A 58 4.49 -9.85 -9.38
C TYR A 58 3.64 -9.71 -10.64
N LEU A 59 3.31 -8.48 -11.04
CA LEU A 59 2.63 -8.25 -12.32
C LEU A 59 3.48 -8.72 -13.51
N HIS A 60 4.81 -8.56 -13.44
CA HIS A 60 5.72 -9.12 -14.45
C HIS A 60 5.76 -10.65 -14.39
N LEU A 61 5.96 -11.24 -13.22
CA LEU A 61 6.05 -12.71 -13.05
C LEU A 61 4.76 -13.44 -13.48
N LEU A 62 3.60 -12.82 -13.25
CA LEU A 62 2.30 -13.33 -13.67
C LEU A 62 1.98 -13.06 -15.15
N ASN A 63 2.88 -12.44 -15.92
CA ASN A 63 2.65 -11.98 -17.29
C ASN A 63 1.43 -11.05 -17.44
N LYS A 64 1.14 -10.26 -16.40
CA LYS A 64 0.00 -9.33 -16.32
C LYS A 64 0.38 -7.87 -16.49
N TRP A 65 1.66 -7.55 -16.66
CA TRP A 65 2.15 -6.18 -16.84
C TRP A 65 1.45 -5.45 -17.98
N ASP A 66 1.22 -6.13 -19.11
CA ASP A 66 0.52 -5.55 -20.25
C ASP A 66 -0.96 -5.27 -19.96
N GLN A 67 -1.62 -6.16 -19.21
CA GLN A 67 -2.99 -5.94 -18.75
C GLN A 67 -3.06 -4.76 -17.79
N TYR A 68 -2.13 -4.67 -16.84
CA TYR A 68 -2.00 -3.53 -15.93
C TYR A 68 -1.92 -2.21 -16.68
N ARG A 69 -1.00 -2.08 -17.64
CA ARG A 69 -0.85 -0.86 -18.46
C ARG A 69 -2.10 -0.51 -19.23
N ARG A 70 -2.78 -1.49 -19.84
CA ARG A 70 -4.03 -1.27 -20.59
C ARG A 70 -5.24 -0.93 -19.70
N SER A 71 -5.23 -1.37 -18.45
CA SER A 71 -6.35 -1.14 -17.52
C SER A 71 -6.49 0.31 -17.05
N GLY A 72 -5.49 1.16 -17.34
CA GLY A 72 -5.43 2.52 -16.80
C GLY A 72 -5.28 2.55 -15.28
N CYS A 73 -4.81 1.44 -14.67
CA CYS A 73 -4.42 1.40 -13.27
C CYS A 73 -3.05 2.06 -13.07
N HIS A 74 -2.90 2.77 -11.97
CA HIS A 74 -1.63 3.36 -11.58
C HIS A 74 -1.38 3.18 -10.08
N ILE A 75 -0.23 2.61 -9.74
CA ILE A 75 0.22 2.40 -8.36
C ILE A 75 0.98 3.64 -7.89
N VAL A 76 0.44 4.31 -6.87
CA VAL A 76 0.99 5.56 -6.33
C VAL A 76 1.38 5.35 -4.86
N PRO A 77 2.68 5.43 -4.52
CA PRO A 77 3.14 5.41 -3.14
C PRO A 77 2.88 6.76 -2.46
N VAL A 78 2.33 6.72 -1.24
CA VAL A 78 1.97 7.94 -0.48
C VAL A 78 3.04 8.41 0.51
N ASN A 79 4.17 7.70 0.57
CA ASN A 79 5.30 7.97 1.48
C ASN A 79 4.94 7.83 2.98
N GLY A 80 4.18 6.77 3.29
CA GLY A 80 3.81 6.34 4.63
C GLY A 80 2.31 6.43 4.93
N LYS A 81 1.82 5.49 5.74
CA LYS A 81 0.40 5.36 6.11
C LYS A 81 -0.27 6.66 6.57
N SER A 82 0.39 7.45 7.42
CA SER A 82 -0.18 8.70 7.96
C SER A 82 -0.49 9.75 6.87
N GLU A 83 0.14 9.64 5.70
CA GLU A 83 -0.09 10.55 4.57
C GLU A 83 -1.16 10.03 3.60
N MET A 84 -1.52 8.75 3.66
CA MET A 84 -2.49 8.09 2.76
C MET A 84 -3.91 8.65 2.85
N LEU A 85 -4.30 9.15 4.02
CA LEU A 85 -5.65 9.64 4.28
C LEU A 85 -6.03 10.77 3.31
N ARG A 86 -5.12 11.69 3.00
CA ARG A 86 -5.43 12.86 2.15
C ARG A 86 -5.63 12.47 0.68
N PRO A 87 -4.71 11.72 0.03
CA PRO A 87 -4.93 11.16 -1.31
C PRO A 87 -6.23 10.39 -1.42
N LEU A 88 -6.57 9.55 -0.43
CA LEU A 88 -7.81 8.77 -0.47
C LEU A 88 -9.05 9.68 -0.43
N VAL A 89 -9.07 10.68 0.44
CA VAL A 89 -10.18 11.66 0.49
C VAL A 89 -10.26 12.44 -0.83
N ILE A 90 -9.14 12.86 -1.40
CA ILE A 90 -9.12 13.57 -2.69
C ILE A 90 -9.71 12.69 -3.78
N ALA A 91 -9.20 11.46 -3.95
CA ALA A 91 -9.64 10.51 -4.96
C ALA A 91 -11.15 10.26 -4.89
N LYS A 92 -11.69 10.06 -3.68
CA LYS A 92 -13.14 9.93 -3.46
C LYS A 92 -13.93 11.17 -3.89
N HIS A 93 -13.47 12.38 -3.54
CA HIS A 93 -14.17 13.62 -3.89
C HIS A 93 -14.22 13.88 -5.40
N ILE A 94 -13.18 13.48 -6.14
CA ILE A 94 -13.12 13.65 -7.59
C ILE A 94 -13.58 12.40 -8.37
N GLY A 95 -14.05 11.37 -7.66
CA GLY A 95 -14.65 10.17 -8.24
C GLY A 95 -13.67 9.21 -8.92
N ILE A 96 -12.40 9.18 -8.51
CA ILE A 96 -11.42 8.21 -9.05
C ILE A 96 -11.61 6.86 -8.33
N PRO A 97 -11.93 5.77 -9.06
CA PRO A 97 -11.98 4.44 -8.48
C PRO A 97 -10.63 4.08 -7.87
N THR A 98 -10.61 3.74 -6.57
CA THR A 98 -9.37 3.56 -5.81
C THR A 98 -9.29 2.16 -5.19
N PHE A 99 -8.11 1.56 -5.21
CA PHE A 99 -7.75 0.39 -4.40
C PHE A 99 -6.70 0.82 -3.36
N VAL A 100 -6.81 0.39 -2.11
CA VAL A 100 -5.91 0.81 -1.02
C VAL A 100 -5.18 -0.39 -0.42
N VAL A 101 -3.85 -0.34 -0.37
CA VAL A 101 -2.99 -1.36 0.24
C VAL A 101 -2.26 -0.70 1.40
N PHE A 102 -2.45 -1.20 2.62
CA PHE A 102 -1.77 -0.66 3.79
C PHE A 102 -1.48 -1.74 4.84
N ASP A 103 -0.50 -1.46 5.67
CA ASP A 103 -0.05 -2.28 6.78
C ASP A 103 -0.80 -1.86 8.05
N SER A 104 -1.25 -2.82 8.84
CA SER A 104 -1.85 -2.52 10.13
C SER A 104 -0.83 -2.33 11.23
N ASP A 105 0.38 -2.88 11.07
CA ASP A 105 1.42 -2.91 12.10
C ASP A 105 0.90 -3.51 13.43
N ALA A 106 0.05 -4.54 13.37
CA ALA A 106 -0.59 -5.11 14.56
C ALA A 106 0.42 -5.82 15.49
N ASP A 107 1.63 -6.11 15.01
CA ASP A 107 2.76 -6.66 15.74
C ASP A 107 3.67 -5.60 16.40
N GLU A 108 3.40 -4.30 16.21
CA GLU A 108 4.12 -3.22 16.90
C GLU A 108 3.94 -3.32 18.43
N GLN A 109 5.07 -3.27 19.13
CA GLN A 109 5.17 -3.46 20.58
C GLN A 109 5.36 -2.13 21.32
N ASP A 110 5.88 -1.11 20.65
CA ASP A 110 6.01 0.22 21.25
C ASP A 110 4.62 0.82 21.47
N PRO A 111 4.21 1.14 22.72
CA PRO A 111 2.86 1.62 23.00
C PRO A 111 2.50 2.92 22.27
N GLY A 112 3.46 3.83 22.11
CA GLY A 112 3.25 5.12 21.45
C GLY A 112 3.01 4.98 19.95
N LYS A 113 3.84 4.19 19.28
CA LYS A 113 3.66 3.84 17.87
C LYS A 113 2.39 3.04 17.66
N ARG A 114 2.12 2.03 18.50
CA ARG A 114 0.92 1.19 18.40
C ARG A 114 -0.36 2.03 18.46
N ALA A 115 -0.45 2.97 19.40
CA ALA A 115 -1.59 3.90 19.48
C ALA A 115 -1.73 4.77 18.23
N LYS A 116 -0.60 5.20 17.64
CA LYS A 116 -0.60 5.94 16.37
C LYS A 116 -1.10 5.06 15.20
N HIS A 117 -0.59 3.84 15.05
CA HIS A 117 -1.05 2.90 14.02
C HIS A 117 -2.54 2.62 14.19
N GLU A 118 -3.01 2.36 15.40
CA GLU A 118 -4.44 2.15 15.68
C GLU A 118 -5.30 3.33 15.22
N LYS A 119 -4.87 4.55 15.54
CA LYS A 119 -5.58 5.78 15.13
C LYS A 119 -5.59 5.94 13.60
N ASP A 120 -4.45 5.81 12.94
CA ASP A 120 -4.33 5.94 11.48
C ASP A 120 -5.18 4.86 10.76
N ASN A 121 -5.14 3.62 11.26
CA ASN A 121 -5.91 2.50 10.74
C ASN A 121 -7.42 2.73 10.90
N LYS A 122 -7.88 3.21 12.08
CA LYS A 122 -9.29 3.56 12.30
C LYS A 122 -9.77 4.59 11.28
N ALA A 123 -8.98 5.63 11.02
CA ALA A 123 -9.33 6.68 10.08
C ALA A 123 -9.42 6.17 8.63
N LEU A 124 -8.48 5.32 8.20
CA LEU A 124 -8.53 4.69 6.89
C LEU A 124 -9.73 3.76 6.75
N LEU A 125 -9.96 2.86 7.73
CA LEU A 125 -11.12 1.98 7.75
C LEU A 125 -12.44 2.74 7.71
N ALA A 126 -12.55 3.87 8.43
CA ALA A 126 -13.73 4.73 8.36
C ALA A 126 -13.97 5.28 6.95
N LEU A 127 -12.92 5.77 6.26
CA LEU A 127 -13.04 6.24 4.87
C LEU A 127 -13.39 5.12 3.88
N LEU A 128 -12.96 3.89 4.18
CA LEU A 128 -13.27 2.69 3.41
C LEU A 128 -14.68 2.12 3.71
N GLY A 129 -15.45 2.74 4.61
CA GLY A 129 -16.78 2.25 5.00
C GLY A 129 -16.74 1.02 5.92
N LYS A 130 -15.62 0.83 6.62
CA LYS A 130 -15.28 -0.34 7.45
C LYS A 130 -14.97 0.04 8.89
N ALA A 131 -15.61 1.09 9.42
CA ALA A 131 -15.36 1.64 10.75
C ALA A 131 -15.52 0.62 11.91
N ASN A 132 -16.26 -0.47 11.70
CA ASN A 132 -16.48 -1.52 12.70
C ASN A 132 -15.41 -2.63 12.68
N GLU A 133 -14.53 -2.64 11.68
CA GLU A 133 -13.44 -3.62 11.59
C GLU A 133 -12.36 -3.33 12.64
N ASN A 134 -11.64 -4.38 13.05
CA ASN A 134 -10.56 -4.23 14.01
C ASN A 134 -9.36 -3.48 13.38
N PRO A 135 -8.97 -2.31 13.90
CA PRO A 135 -7.84 -1.53 13.38
C PRO A 135 -6.47 -2.19 13.63
N LEU A 136 -6.37 -3.19 14.50
CA LEU A 136 -5.17 -4.00 14.72
C LEU A 136 -5.55 -5.49 14.64
N PRO A 137 -5.83 -6.00 13.43
CA PRO A 137 -6.42 -7.32 13.24
C PRO A 137 -5.42 -8.45 13.53
N THR A 138 -5.93 -9.63 13.83
CA THR A 138 -5.12 -10.84 14.06
C THR A 138 -4.71 -11.53 12.76
N THR A 139 -5.44 -11.29 11.68
CA THR A 139 -5.19 -11.76 10.30
C THR A 139 -5.38 -10.61 9.31
N SER A 140 -4.76 -10.70 8.13
CA SER A 140 -4.94 -9.68 7.09
C SER A 140 -6.41 -9.54 6.70
N LEU A 141 -6.89 -8.31 6.61
CA LEU A 141 -8.28 -7.98 6.28
C LEU A 141 -8.38 -7.64 4.80
N TRP A 142 -9.31 -8.29 4.10
CA TRP A 142 -9.62 -8.04 2.70
C TRP A 142 -11.02 -7.50 2.56
N GLY A 143 -11.20 -6.46 1.75
CA GLY A 143 -12.53 -5.97 1.41
C GLY A 143 -12.57 -5.37 0.01
N PRO A 144 -13.76 -4.94 -0.44
CA PRO A 144 -13.89 -4.34 -1.77
C PRO A 144 -13.03 -3.08 -1.88
N GLY A 145 -12.01 -3.13 -2.74
CA GLY A 145 -11.12 -2.01 -2.99
C GLY A 145 -10.07 -1.76 -1.90
N PHE A 146 -9.80 -2.72 -1.01
CA PHE A 146 -8.65 -2.61 -0.12
C PHE A 146 -8.13 -3.95 0.40
N VAL A 147 -6.85 -3.94 0.80
CA VAL A 147 -6.26 -4.94 1.68
C VAL A 147 -5.50 -4.24 2.80
N MET A 148 -5.65 -4.78 4.00
CA MET A 148 -4.94 -4.37 5.20
C MET A 148 -4.12 -5.54 5.72
N TRP A 149 -2.79 -5.47 5.59
CA TRP A 149 -1.91 -6.53 6.04
C TRP A 149 -1.81 -6.56 7.57
N ARG A 150 -1.81 -7.75 8.18
CA ARG A 150 -1.70 -7.89 9.65
C ARG A 150 -0.42 -7.26 10.23
N SER A 151 0.72 -7.45 9.58
CA SER A 151 1.97 -6.80 9.97
C SER A 151 2.42 -5.91 8.85
N ASN A 152 3.18 -6.46 7.90
CA ASN A 152 3.56 -5.83 6.65
C ASN A 152 3.67 -6.83 5.50
N ILE A 153 3.63 -6.32 4.27
CA ILE A 153 3.70 -7.13 3.05
C ILE A 153 4.98 -8.00 2.98
N GLY A 154 6.13 -7.46 3.40
CA GLY A 154 7.41 -8.18 3.35
C GLY A 154 7.46 -9.37 4.31
N ALA A 155 6.93 -9.22 5.52
CA ALA A 155 6.82 -10.29 6.50
C ALA A 155 5.86 -11.40 6.03
N LEU A 156 4.73 -11.02 5.42
CA LEU A 156 3.78 -11.96 4.82
C LEU A 156 4.45 -12.79 3.72
N ILE A 157 5.12 -12.15 2.78
CA ILE A 157 5.79 -12.82 1.65
C ILE A 157 6.90 -13.75 2.15
N ARG A 158 7.68 -13.29 3.13
CA ARG A 158 8.71 -14.13 3.76
C ARG A 158 8.12 -15.38 4.40
N ALA A 159 6.94 -15.28 5.01
CA ALA A 159 6.25 -16.42 5.59
C ALA A 159 5.74 -17.38 4.51
N GLU A 160 5.14 -16.87 3.44
CA GLU A 160 4.57 -17.68 2.34
C GLU A 160 5.65 -18.39 1.50
N ILE A 161 6.76 -17.71 1.18
CA ILE A 161 7.88 -18.31 0.43
C ILE A 161 8.70 -19.27 1.33
N GLY A 162 8.69 -19.01 2.64
CA GLY A 162 9.48 -19.72 3.64
C GLY A 162 10.73 -18.92 4.02
N ALA A 163 10.91 -18.72 5.33
CA ALA A 163 11.93 -17.81 5.86
C ALA A 163 13.37 -18.21 5.50
N ALA A 164 13.67 -19.51 5.42
CA ALA A 164 14.99 -20.01 5.04
C ALA A 164 15.31 -19.70 3.56
N ASP A 165 14.40 -20.05 2.65
CA ASP A 165 14.56 -19.79 1.22
C ASP A 165 14.61 -18.29 0.91
N TRP A 166 13.73 -17.51 1.54
CA TRP A 166 13.75 -16.05 1.38
C TRP A 166 15.10 -15.46 1.80
N SER A 167 15.65 -15.94 2.93
CA SER A 167 16.96 -15.48 3.38
C SER A 167 18.09 -15.87 2.42
N ALA A 168 18.00 -17.06 1.80
CA ALA A 168 18.94 -17.48 0.76
C ALA A 168 18.82 -16.62 -0.51
N PHE A 169 17.61 -16.25 -0.93
CA PHE A 169 17.39 -15.34 -2.05
C PHE A 169 17.91 -13.93 -1.76
N GLN A 170 17.70 -13.43 -0.53
CA GLN A 170 18.29 -12.16 -0.09
C GLN A 170 19.82 -12.20 -0.13
N ALA A 171 20.45 -13.30 0.30
CA ALA A 171 21.91 -13.44 0.22
C ALA A 171 22.43 -13.45 -1.22
N LYS A 172 21.68 -14.08 -2.15
CA LYS A 172 21.99 -14.01 -3.60
C LYS A 172 21.84 -12.59 -4.13
N ALA A 173 20.78 -11.87 -3.75
CA ALA A 173 20.57 -10.48 -4.14
C ALA A 173 21.67 -9.56 -3.59
N ASP A 174 22.02 -9.72 -2.31
CA ASP A 174 23.11 -8.98 -1.66
C ASP A 174 24.42 -9.20 -2.44
N LYS A 175 24.73 -10.45 -2.83
CA LYS A 175 25.90 -10.77 -3.65
C LYS A 175 25.82 -10.11 -5.04
N GLN A 176 24.67 -10.17 -5.70
CA GLN A 176 24.44 -9.58 -7.04
C GLN A 176 24.70 -8.06 -7.04
N TYR A 177 24.30 -7.38 -5.97
CA TYR A 177 24.45 -5.92 -5.83
C TYR A 177 25.66 -5.51 -4.98
N GLY A 178 26.65 -6.40 -4.84
CA GLY A 178 27.95 -6.08 -4.21
C GLY A 178 27.87 -5.75 -2.71
N HIS A 179 26.87 -6.29 -2.00
CA HIS A 179 26.63 -6.08 -0.59
C HIS A 179 26.47 -4.61 -0.17
N ALA A 180 25.97 -3.77 -1.09
CA ALA A 180 25.63 -2.40 -0.75
C ALA A 180 24.58 -2.36 0.37
N GLY A 181 24.84 -1.58 1.41
CA GLY A 181 23.97 -1.46 2.58
C GLY A 181 22.61 -0.85 2.22
N GLY A 182 21.58 -1.20 3.00
CA GLY A 182 20.26 -0.59 2.90
C GLY A 182 19.40 -1.04 1.70
N LEU A 183 19.85 -2.02 0.91
CA LEU A 183 19.13 -2.45 -0.29
C LEU A 183 17.92 -3.36 -0.03
N ARG A 184 17.69 -3.86 1.18
CA ARG A 184 16.62 -4.84 1.46
C ARG A 184 15.20 -4.34 1.16
N LYS A 185 14.99 -3.01 1.13
CA LYS A 185 13.74 -2.35 0.74
C LYS A 185 13.78 -1.74 -0.66
N ASN A 186 14.88 -1.94 -1.38
CA ASN A 186 15.08 -1.39 -2.72
C ASN A 186 14.34 -2.23 -3.76
N THR A 187 13.78 -1.56 -4.77
CA THR A 187 13.00 -2.19 -5.84
C THR A 187 13.75 -3.29 -6.58
N LEU A 188 15.04 -3.08 -6.90
CA LEU A 188 15.85 -4.06 -7.63
C LEU A 188 16.14 -5.31 -6.76
N HIS A 189 16.43 -5.10 -5.48
CA HIS A 189 16.68 -6.19 -4.54
C HIS A 189 15.44 -7.06 -4.33
N ILE A 190 14.28 -6.42 -4.11
CA ILE A 190 12.99 -7.12 -3.97
C ILE A 190 12.67 -7.89 -5.26
N GLY A 191 12.77 -7.24 -6.42
CA GLY A 191 12.50 -7.88 -7.71
C GLY A 191 13.40 -9.09 -7.96
N PHE A 192 14.69 -9.00 -7.63
CA PHE A 192 15.61 -10.13 -7.74
C PHE A 192 15.20 -11.29 -6.82
N CYS A 193 14.86 -11.01 -5.55
CA CYS A 193 14.43 -12.05 -4.61
C CYS A 193 13.17 -12.78 -5.10
N LEU A 194 12.19 -12.05 -5.63
CA LEU A 194 10.95 -12.63 -6.16
C LEU A 194 11.20 -13.44 -7.43
N ALA A 195 12.09 -12.99 -8.32
CA ALA A 195 12.47 -13.75 -9.50
C ALA A 195 13.14 -15.09 -9.12
N GLN A 196 14.08 -15.06 -8.16
CA GLN A 196 14.72 -16.28 -7.65
C GLN A 196 13.73 -17.23 -6.97
N ALA A 197 12.77 -16.68 -6.21
CA ALA A 197 11.70 -17.48 -5.65
C ALA A 197 10.89 -18.16 -6.77
N TRP A 198 10.44 -17.39 -7.76
CA TRP A 198 9.65 -17.88 -8.89
C TRP A 198 10.35 -19.00 -9.67
N GLU A 199 11.62 -18.80 -10.02
CA GLU A 199 12.47 -19.80 -10.68
C GLU A 199 12.61 -21.10 -9.86
N SER A 200 12.49 -20.99 -8.53
CA SER A 200 12.56 -22.13 -7.60
C SER A 200 11.19 -22.79 -7.35
N GLY A 201 10.14 -22.46 -8.14
CA GLY A 201 8.76 -22.91 -7.92
C GLY A 201 8.07 -22.25 -6.72
N LYS A 202 8.70 -21.19 -6.18
CA LYS A 202 8.29 -20.26 -5.13
C LYS A 202 7.18 -19.29 -5.52
N SER A 203 6.04 -19.27 -4.84
CA SER A 203 5.05 -18.18 -5.03
C SER A 203 4.40 -17.71 -3.73
N SER A 204 3.82 -16.51 -3.79
CA SER A 204 3.06 -15.82 -2.75
C SER A 204 1.60 -15.76 -3.22
N PRO A 205 0.72 -16.61 -2.66
CA PRO A 205 -0.70 -16.58 -2.98
C PRO A 205 -1.34 -15.21 -2.69
N SER A 206 -0.86 -14.51 -1.66
CA SER A 206 -1.37 -13.18 -1.30
C SER A 206 -1.05 -12.12 -2.35
N LEU A 207 0.17 -12.12 -2.90
CA LEU A 207 0.52 -11.19 -4.00
C LEU A 207 -0.22 -11.54 -5.29
N GLU A 208 -0.38 -12.83 -5.61
CA GLU A 208 -1.15 -13.24 -6.78
C GLU A 208 -2.60 -12.76 -6.68
N ARG A 209 -3.23 -12.97 -5.51
CA ARG A 209 -4.56 -12.46 -5.22
C ARG A 209 -4.63 -10.94 -5.34
N LEU A 210 -3.68 -10.21 -4.75
CA LEU A 210 -3.67 -8.75 -4.79
C LEU A 210 -3.56 -8.22 -6.22
N CYS A 211 -2.67 -8.78 -7.04
CA CYS A 211 -2.56 -8.41 -8.45
C CYS A 211 -3.87 -8.66 -9.22
N ASN A 212 -4.57 -9.77 -8.93
CA ASN A 212 -5.86 -10.07 -9.55
C ASN A 212 -6.95 -9.06 -9.13
N GLU A 213 -7.02 -8.71 -7.85
CA GLU A 213 -8.01 -7.76 -7.34
C GLU A 213 -7.76 -6.33 -7.88
N ILE A 214 -6.50 -5.88 -7.95
CA ILE A 214 -6.13 -4.58 -8.53
C ILE A 214 -6.61 -4.46 -9.98
N LEU A 215 -6.42 -5.52 -10.77
CA LEU A 215 -6.81 -5.58 -12.18
C LEU A 215 -8.31 -5.78 -12.39
N ASN A 216 -9.07 -6.10 -11.34
CA ASN A 216 -10.51 -6.31 -11.44
C ASN A 216 -11.25 -4.96 -11.36
N PRO A 217 -11.92 -4.51 -12.44
CA PRO A 217 -12.58 -3.21 -12.47
C PRO A 217 -13.66 -3.04 -11.40
N ALA A 218 -14.27 -4.13 -10.94
CA ALA A 218 -15.36 -4.11 -9.96
C ALA A 218 -14.89 -3.94 -8.51
N VAL A 219 -13.58 -4.11 -8.22
CA VAL A 219 -13.05 -4.11 -6.85
C VAL A 219 -12.36 -2.79 -6.57
N THR A 220 -13.14 -1.75 -6.30
CA THR A 220 -12.64 -0.41 -5.93
C THR A 220 -13.54 0.25 -4.90
N VAL A 221 -12.97 1.16 -4.11
CA VAL A 221 -13.74 2.11 -3.34
C VAL A 221 -14.05 3.35 -4.19
N GLN A 222 -15.28 3.85 -4.03
CA GLN A 222 -15.76 5.14 -4.54
C GLN A 222 -16.07 6.07 -3.37
#